data_AF-A0AAJ1D2T2-F1
#
_entry.id   AF-A0AAJ1D2T2-F1
#
_cell.length_a   1.000
_cell.length_b   1.000
_cell.length_c   1.000
_cell.angle_alpha   90.00
_cell.angle_beta   90.00
_cell.angle_gamma   90.00
#
_symmetry.space_group_name_H-M   'P 1'
#
loop_
_entity.id
_entity.type
_entity.pdbx_description
1 polymer ?
#
loop_
_entity_poly.entity_id
_entity_poly.type
_entity_poly.pdbx_seq_one_letter_code
_entity_poly.pdbx_strand_id
1 'polypeptide(L)' 'MGSRVDTREKAFELTGIVTSQLLSIKDGVMREDIISALNRLSQETSDWAVRAGCVKAVKMMRSRGN' A
#
# COMPACT_ATOMS: atom_id res chain seq x y z
N MET A 1 -26.59 1.62 -11.61
CA MET A 1 -25.31 2.35 -11.55
C MET A 1 -24.54 1.86 -10.34
N GLY A 2 -23.70 0.84 -10.51
CA GLY A 2 -22.76 0.37 -9.48
C GLY A 2 -21.38 0.87 -9.85
N SER A 3 -20.98 2.00 -9.27
CA SER A 3 -19.77 2.70 -9.65
C SER A 3 -18.54 1.86 -9.30
N ARG A 4 -17.76 1.46 -10.30
CA ARG A 4 -16.43 0.81 -10.13
C ARG A 4 -15.50 1.57 -9.17
N VAL A 5 -15.77 2.85 -8.94
CA VAL A 5 -15.03 3.73 -8.03
C VAL A 5 -15.17 3.27 -6.58
N ASP A 6 -16.38 2.92 -6.13
CA ASP A 6 -16.65 2.39 -4.78
C ASP A 6 -15.88 1.10 -4.49
N THR A 7 -15.66 0.27 -5.52
CA THR A 7 -14.94 -1.00 -5.36
C THR A 7 -13.43 -0.77 -5.23
N ARG A 8 -12.88 0.21 -5.96
CA ARG A 8 -11.45 0.57 -5.88
C ARG A 8 -11.12 1.28 -4.58
N GLU A 9 -11.94 2.23 -4.14
CA GLU A 9 -11.73 2.90 -2.85
C GLU A 9 -11.79 1.89 -1.69
N LYS A 10 -12.77 0.98 -1.71
CA LYS A 10 -12.83 -0.13 -0.75
C LYS A 10 -11.61 -1.05 -0.80
N ALA A 11 -11.07 -1.35 -2.00
CA ALA A 11 -9.89 -2.19 -2.12
C ALA A 11 -8.62 -1.51 -1.56
N PHE A 12 -8.47 -0.20 -1.77
CA PHE A 12 -7.38 0.56 -1.16
C PHE A 12 -7.50 0.67 0.36
N GLU A 13 -8.72 0.88 0.86
CA GLU A 13 -9.00 0.93 2.29
C GLU A 13 -8.72 -0.43 2.95
N LEU A 14 -9.17 -1.53 2.34
CA LEU A 14 -8.83 -2.90 2.76
C LEU A 14 -7.32 -3.14 2.73
N THR A 15 -6.61 -2.70 1.69
CA THR A 15 -5.15 -2.86 1.59
C THR A 15 -4.45 -2.08 2.70
N GLY A 16 -4.90 -0.86 3.00
CA GLY A 16 -4.38 -0.03 4.09
C GLY A 16 -4.62 -0.64 5.47
N ILE A 17 -5.82 -1.20 5.71
CA ILE A 17 -6.19 -1.89 6.96
C ILE A 17 -5.37 -3.16 7.13
N VAL A 18 -5.28 -4.01 6.11
CA VAL A 18 -4.52 -5.27 6.17
C VAL A 18 -3.04 -5.00 6.35
N THR A 19 -2.48 -4.00 5.67
CA THR A 19 -1.08 -3.60 5.84
C THR A 19 -0.83 -3.09 7.27
N SER A 20 -1.74 -2.27 7.82
CA SER A 20 -1.62 -1.76 9.20
C SER A 20 -1.75 -2.88 10.24
N GLN A 21 -2.64 -3.85 10.01
CA GLN A 21 -2.78 -5.03 10.86
C GLN A 21 -1.54 -5.92 10.80
N LEU A 22 -1.00 -6.18 9.60
CA LEU A 22 0.26 -6.95 9.44
C LEU A 22 1.43 -6.27 10.15
N LEU A 23 1.47 -4.93 10.14
CA LEU A 23 2.47 -4.15 10.86
C LEU A 23 2.28 -4.15 12.38
N SER A 24 1.03 -4.24 12.83
CA SER A 24 0.70 -4.31 14.26
C SER A 24 0.87 -5.72 14.84
N ILE A 25 0.83 -6.77 14.02
CA ILE A 25 0.84 -8.18 14.46
C ILE A 25 2.25 -8.78 14.49
N LYS A 26 3.20 -8.26 13.71
CA LYS A 26 4.56 -8.80 13.67
C LYS A 26 5.57 -7.82 14.24
N ASP A 27 6.17 -8.23 15.35
CA ASP A 27 7.40 -7.71 15.99
C ASP A 27 8.64 -7.67 15.07
N GLY A 28 8.47 -7.82 13.74
CA GLY A 28 9.58 -7.96 12.79
C GLY A 28 9.26 -7.60 11.34
N VAL A 29 8.13 -6.98 11.01
CA VAL A 29 7.98 -6.38 9.67
C VAL A 29 8.69 -5.04 9.70
N MET A 30 9.92 -5.00 9.19
CA MET A 30 10.68 -3.76 9.13
C MET A 30 10.02 -2.83 8.12
N ARG A 31 10.16 -1.52 8.35
CA ARG A 31 9.73 -0.50 7.38
C ARG A 31 10.25 -0.80 5.97
N GLU A 32 11.47 -1.33 5.88
CA GLU A 32 12.13 -1.76 4.65
C GLU A 32 11.38 -2.89 3.92
N ASP A 33 10.82 -3.87 4.64
CA ASP A 33 10.05 -4.97 4.04
C ASP A 33 8.79 -4.45 3.34
N ILE A 34 8.11 -3.48 3.96
CA ILE A 34 6.91 -2.84 3.41
C ILE A 34 7.27 -2.02 2.18
N ILE A 35 8.38 -1.28 2.22
CA ILE A 35 8.87 -0.49 1.09
C ILE A 35 9.20 -1.42 -0.08
N SER A 36 9.87 -2.55 0.18
CA SER A 36 10.18 -3.56 -0.84
C SER A 36 8.91 -4.16 -1.45
N ALA A 37 7.92 -4.52 -0.62
CA ALA A 37 6.65 -5.07 -1.09
C ALA A 37 5.88 -4.07 -1.97
N LEU A 38 5.81 -2.79 -1.57
CA LEU A 38 5.15 -1.74 -2.34
C LEU A 38 5.87 -1.44 -3.66
N ASN A 39 7.20 -1.41 -3.66
CA ASN A 39 7.97 -1.24 -4.89
C ASN A 39 7.72 -2.40 -5.87
N ARG A 40 7.73 -3.64 -5.37
CA ARG A 40 7.48 -4.83 -6.17
C ARG A 40 6.06 -4.83 -6.74
N LEU A 41 5.06 -4.54 -5.91
CA LEU A 41 3.66 -4.38 -6.34
C LEU A 41 3.50 -3.30 -7.42
N SER A 42 4.23 -2.19 -7.30
CA SER A 42 4.20 -1.10 -8.28
C SER A 42 4.80 -1.47 -9.65
N GLN A 43 5.71 -2.44 -9.69
CA GLN A 43 6.35 -2.92 -10.92
C GLN A 43 5.57 -4.05 -11.57
N GLU A 44 4.97 -4.93 -10.76
CA GLU A 44 4.21 -6.09 -11.23
C GLU A 44 2.77 -5.72 -11.65
N THR A 45 2.22 -4.62 -11.14
CA THR A 45 0.89 -4.15 -11.51
C THR A 45 0.87 -3.40 -12.84
N SER A 46 -0.09 -3.74 -13.71
CA SER A 46 -0.43 -2.95 -14.90
C SER A 46 -1.45 -1.83 -14.62
N ASP A 47 -1.97 -1.76 -13.39
CA ASP A 47 -2.93 -0.75 -12.97
C ASP A 47 -2.22 0.53 -12.53
N TRP A 48 -2.40 1.61 -13.30
CA TRP A 48 -1.75 2.89 -13.03
C TRP A 48 -2.13 3.46 -11.64
N ALA A 49 -3.36 3.22 -11.16
CA ALA A 49 -3.82 3.75 -9.89
C ALA A 49 -3.14 3.02 -8.72
N VAL A 50 -2.96 1.70 -8.84
CA VAL A 50 -2.22 0.89 -7.86
C VAL A 50 -0.75 1.30 -7.83
N ARG A 51 -0.15 1.52 -9.00
CA ARG A 51 1.24 1.99 -9.11
C ARG A 51 1.43 3.36 -8.44
N ALA A 52 0.55 4.31 -8.70
CA ALA A 52 0.58 5.63 -8.08
C ALA A 52 0.36 5.57 -6.55
N GLY A 53 -0.56 4.72 -6.10
CA GLY A 53 -0.80 4.46 -4.68
C GLY A 53 0.43 3.92 -3.95
N CYS A 54 1.12 2.95 -4.55
CA CYS A 54 2.34 2.37 -3.99
C CYS A 54 3.46 3.42 -3.86
N VAL A 55 3.68 4.23 -4.90
CA VAL A 55 4.69 5.30 -4.88
C VAL A 55 4.39 6.33 -3.77
N LYS A 56 3.12 6.73 -3.62
CA LYS A 56 2.70 7.65 -2.57
C LYS A 56 2.91 7.05 -1.17
N ALA A 57 2.55 5.78 -0.97
CA ALA A 57 2.74 5.08 0.30
C ALA A 57 4.24 4.98 0.68
N VAL A 58 5.12 4.63 -0.27
CA VAL A 58 6.57 4.61 -0.05
C VAL A 58 7.08 6.00 0.37
N LYS A 59 6.65 7.07 -0.31
CA LYS A 59 7.04 8.45 0.02
C LYS A 59 6.62 8.84 1.44
N MET A 60 5.39 8.52 1.84
CA MET A 60 4.88 8.81 3.19
C MET A 60 5.64 8.04 4.28
N MET A 61 5.98 6.78 4.03
CA MET A 61 6.75 5.97 4.99
C MET A 61 8.19 6.46 5.14
N ARG A 62 8.84 6.93 4.06
CA ARG A 62 10.17 7.54 4.13
C ARG A 62 10.14 8.90 4.84
N SER A 63 9.07 9.68 4.65
CA SER A 63 8.89 10.99 5.27
C SER A 63 8.65 10.94 6.79
N ARG A 64 8.03 9.87 7.31
CA ARG A 64 7.78 9.67 8.75
C ARG A 64 9.00 9.11 9.51
N GLY A 65 10.21 9.26 8.98
CA GLY A 65 11.45 8.72 9.55
C GLY A 65 12.46 9.74 10.05
N ASN A 66 12.10 11.02 10.06
CA ASN A 66 12.94 12.10 10.58
C ASN A 66 12.36 12.65 11.87
#